data_AF-A0A7C5ND85-F1
#
_entry.id   AF-A0A7C5ND85-F1
#
_cell.length_a   1.000
_cell.length_b   1.000
_cell.length_c   1.000
_cell.angle_alpha   90.00
_cell.angle_beta   90.00
_cell.angle_gamma   90.00
#
_symmetry.space_group_name_H-M   'P 1'
#
loop_
_entity.id
_entity.type
_entity.pdbx_description
1 polymer ?
#
loop_
_entity_poly.entity_id
_entity_poly.type
_entity_poly.pdbx_seq_one_letter_code
_entity_poly.pdbx_strand_id
1 'polypeptide(L)' 'QETLKQFLKEVILPNTNYEIDFWWSGILGVGKRKKPIVEFVSDRVAVAVRLGGMGVAIGSLIGEQGADLLLKS' A
#
# COMPACT_ATOMS: atom_id res chain seq x y z
N GLN A 1 15.79 -2.55 12.49
CA GLN A 1 16.19 -1.82 11.26
C GLN A 1 17.49 -2.35 10.65
N GLU A 2 18.28 -3.14 11.38
CA GLU A 2 19.55 -3.69 10.87
C GLU A 2 19.40 -4.51 9.58
N THR A 3 18.29 -5.26 9.42
CA THR A 3 18.02 -6.02 8.19
C THR A 3 17.91 -5.14 6.93
N LEU A 4 17.31 -3.95 7.03
CA LEU A 4 17.20 -3.02 5.90
C LEU A 4 18.57 -2.43 5.51
N LYS A 5 19.38 -2.07 6.50
CA LYS A 5 20.76 -1.58 6.26
C LYS A 5 21.64 -2.66 5.64
N GLN A 6 21.51 -3.90 6.15
CA GLN A 6 22.22 -5.04 5.59
C GLN A 6 21.82 -5.27 4.13
N PHE A 7 20.52 -5.31 3.83
CA PHE A 7 20.04 -5.48 2.45
C PHE A 7 20.47 -4.34 1.53
N LEU A 8 20.43 -3.09 2.01
CA LEU A 8 20.92 -1.92 1.26
C LEU A 8 22.41 -2.06 0.94
N LYS A 9 23.24 -2.46 1.91
CA LYS A 9 24.69 -2.65 1.75
C LYS A 9 25.06 -3.83 0.85
N GLU A 10 24.35 -4.95 0.98
CA GLU A 10 24.74 -6.21 0.34
C GLU A 10 24.09 -6.41 -1.03
N VAL A 11 22.89 -5.87 -1.24
CA VAL A 11 22.08 -6.18 -2.44
C VAL A 11 21.87 -4.95 -3.32
N ILE A 12 21.47 -3.81 -2.75
CA ILE A 12 21.06 -2.64 -3.55
C ILE A 12 22.27 -1.77 -3.95
N LEU A 13 23.15 -1.45 -2.99
CA LEU A 13 24.30 -0.53 -3.16
C LEU A 13 25.62 -1.17 -2.68
N PRO A 14 26.03 -2.32 -3.24
CA PRO A 14 27.31 -2.92 -2.88
C PRO A 14 28.48 -2.00 -3.24
N ASN A 15 29.47 -1.93 -2.35
CA ASN A 15 30.70 -1.15 -2.50
C ASN A 15 30.49 0.35 -2.74
N THR A 16 29.31 0.88 -2.41
CA THR A 16 28.98 2.30 -2.55
C THR A 16 28.81 2.89 -1.15
N ASN A 17 29.54 3.96 -0.86
CA ASN A 17 29.35 4.69 0.40
C ASN A 17 28.05 5.48 0.35
N TYR A 18 27.27 5.44 1.42
CA TYR A 18 26.02 6.17 1.56
C TYR A 18 25.80 6.58 3.01
N GLU A 19 24.98 7.61 3.21
CA GLU A 19 24.42 8.00 4.51
C GLU A 19 22.90 7.94 4.43
N ILE A 20 22.26 7.65 5.57
CA ILE A 20 20.80 7.62 5.62
C ILE A 20 20.28 9.00 6.01
N ASP A 21 19.59 9.64 5.08
CA ASP A 21 19.02 10.97 5.26
C ASP A 21 17.84 10.96 6.27
N PHE A 22 16.90 10.03 6.11
CA PHE A 22 15.75 9.94 7.02
C PHE A 22 15.17 8.52 7.14
N TRP A 23 14.43 8.29 8.23
CA TRP A 23 13.69 7.06 8.49
C TRP A 23 12.24 7.36 8.81
N TRP A 24 11.34 6.58 8.26
CA TRP A 24 9.93 6.60 8.63
C TRP A 24 9.34 5.20 8.60
N SER A 25 8.18 5.05 9.24
CA SER A 25 7.36 3.86 9.16
C SER A 25 5.94 4.25 8.78
N GLY A 26 5.28 3.35 8.06
CA GLY A 26 3.89 3.50 7.65
C GLY A 26 3.05 2.33 8.15
N ILE A 27 1.74 2.54 8.21
CA ILE A 27 0.78 1.49 8.53
C ILE A 27 0.26 0.90 7.22
N LEU A 28 0.32 -0.43 7.11
CA LEU A 28 -0.22 -1.15 5.96
C LEU A 28 -1.58 -1.76 6.33
N GLY A 29 -2.62 -1.39 5.57
CA GLY A 29 -3.89 -2.11 5.57
C GLY A 29 -3.72 -3.47 4.88
N VAL A 30 -3.43 -4.52 5.66
CA VAL A 30 -3.23 -5.91 5.20
C VAL A 30 -4.25 -6.84 5.85
N GLY A 31 -4.42 -8.03 5.28
CA GLY A 31 -5.27 -9.08 5.85
C GLY A 31 -4.82 -10.45 5.36
N LYS A 32 -5.56 -11.51 5.72
CA LYS A 32 -5.24 -12.89 5.30
C LYS A 32 -5.08 -13.06 3.79
N ARG A 33 -5.79 -12.25 3.00
CA ARG A 33 -5.68 -12.19 1.54
C ARG A 33 -5.08 -10.84 1.12
N LYS A 34 -4.05 -10.87 0.28
CA LYS A 34 -3.45 -9.68 -0.37
C LYS A 34 -4.32 -9.18 -1.53
N LYS A 35 -5.58 -8.86 -1.26
CA LYS A 35 -6.51 -8.27 -2.24
C LYS A 35 -7.22 -7.07 -1.62
N PRO A 36 -7.39 -5.97 -2.37
CA PRO A 36 -8.26 -4.86 -1.97
C PRO A 36 -9.67 -5.34 -1.62
N ILE A 37 -10.36 -4.59 -0.79
CA ILE A 37 -11.78 -4.75 -0.51
C ILE A 37 -12.49 -3.59 -1.22
N VAL A 38 -13.44 -3.91 -2.10
CA VAL A 38 -14.29 -2.93 -2.78
C VAL A 38 -15.73 -3.42 -2.68
N GLU A 39 -16.50 -2.87 -1.74
CA GLU A 39 -17.86 -3.32 -1.44
C GLU A 39 -18.68 -2.26 -0.68
N PHE A 40 -20.01 -2.44 -0.65
CA PHE A 40 -20.87 -1.71 0.29
C PHE A 40 -20.78 -2.33 1.68
N VAL A 41 -20.64 -1.48 2.70
CA VAL A 41 -20.73 -1.89 4.12
C VAL A 41 -22.05 -1.47 4.77
N SER A 42 -22.81 -0.58 4.10
CA SER A 42 -24.21 -0.26 4.40
C SER A 42 -24.86 0.46 3.20
N ASP A 43 -26.16 0.74 3.26
CA ASP A 43 -26.97 1.34 2.18
C ASP A 43 -26.36 2.60 1.53
N ARG A 44 -25.57 3.38 2.28
CA ARG A 44 -24.99 4.64 1.80
C ARG A 44 -23.49 4.74 2.06
N VAL A 45 -22.82 3.62 2.29
CA VAL A 45 -21.39 3.57 2.58
C VAL A 45 -20.73 2.45 1.79
N ALA A 46 -19.87 2.83 0.86
CA ALA A 46 -18.95 1.93 0.16
C ALA A 46 -17.52 2.12 0.68
N VAL A 47 -16.72 1.07 0.63
CA VAL A 47 -15.30 1.09 1.01
C VAL A 47 -14.44 0.59 -0.13
N ALA A 48 -13.26 1.20 -0.30
CA ALA A 48 -12.21 0.81 -1.23
C ALA A 48 -10.87 0.80 -0.47
N VAL A 49 -10.59 -0.29 0.25
CA VAL A 49 -9.55 -0.34 1.30
C VAL A 49 -8.64 -1.56 1.18
N ARG A 50 -7.65 -1.67 2.08
CA ARG A 50 -6.73 -2.81 2.21
C ARG A 50 -5.88 -3.08 0.96
N LEU A 51 -5.16 -2.06 0.51
CA LEU A 51 -4.32 -2.12 -0.70
C LEU A 51 -2.97 -2.84 -0.46
N GLY A 52 -2.68 -3.32 0.76
CA GLY A 52 -1.57 -4.24 1.01
C GLY A 52 -0.17 -3.71 0.68
N GLY A 53 0.04 -2.39 0.78
CA GLY A 53 1.30 -1.73 0.41
C GLY A 53 1.42 -1.36 -1.07
N MET A 54 0.46 -1.76 -1.90
CA MET A 54 0.41 -1.40 -3.32
C MET A 54 -0.39 -0.13 -3.59
N GLY A 55 -0.76 0.61 -2.54
CA GLY A 55 -1.73 1.71 -2.63
C GLY A 55 -1.34 2.83 -3.60
N VAL A 56 -0.05 3.13 -3.72
CA VAL A 56 0.45 4.11 -4.69
C VAL A 56 0.26 3.63 -6.13
N ALA A 57 0.47 2.34 -6.39
CA ALA A 57 0.40 1.79 -7.74
C ALA A 57 -1.04 1.59 -8.24
N ILE A 58 -1.95 1.14 -7.38
CA ILE A 58 -3.33 0.77 -7.77
C ILE A 58 -4.41 1.67 -7.17
N GLY A 59 -4.03 2.72 -6.45
CA GLY A 59 -4.96 3.57 -5.70
C GLY A 59 -6.04 4.19 -6.58
N SER A 60 -5.67 4.75 -7.73
CA SER A 60 -6.63 5.37 -8.66
C SER A 60 -7.63 4.37 -9.21
N LEU A 61 -7.16 3.19 -9.65
CA LEU A 61 -8.03 2.13 -10.16
C LEU A 61 -9.02 1.63 -9.10
N ILE A 62 -8.55 1.40 -7.87
CA ILE A 62 -9.39 0.93 -6.78
C ILE A 62 -10.36 2.03 -6.32
N GLY A 63 -9.94 3.29 -6.37
CA GLY A 63 -10.79 4.46 -6.12
C GLY A 63 -11.92 4.58 -7.14
N GLU A 64 -11.61 4.39 -8.43
CA GLU A 64 -12.61 4.37 -9.51
C GLU A 64 -13.64 3.25 -9.29
N GLN A 65 -13.19 2.02 -8.98
CA GLN A 65 -14.09 0.91 -8.66
C GLN A 65 -14.98 1.21 -7.44
N GLY A 66 -14.45 1.88 -6.42
CA GLY A 66 -15.22 2.31 -5.26
C GLY A 66 -16.27 3.38 -5.60
N ALA A 67 -15.92 4.34 -6.45
CA ALA A 67 -16.85 5.36 -6.93
C ALA A 67 -17.96 4.76 -7.80
N ASP A 68 -17.62 3.81 -8.66
CA ASP A 68 -18.56 3.07 -9.50
C ASP A 68 -19.67 2.38 -8.71
N LEU A 69 -19.37 1.88 -7.51
CA LEU A 69 -20.39 1.30 -6.63
C LEU A 69 -21.46 2.32 -6.25
N LEU A 70 -21.08 3.58 -6.03
CA LEU A 70 -22.00 4.65 -5.61
C LEU A 70 -22.77 5.25 -6.79
N LEU A 71 -22.11 5.41 -7.93
CA LEU A 71 -22.68 6.09 -9.10
C LEU A 71 -23.62 5.23 -9.95
N LYS A 72 -23.51 3.90 -9.84
CA LYS A 72 -24.38 2.94 -10.57
C LYS A 72 -25.63 2.52 -9.78
N SER A 73 -26.02 3.32 -8.77
CA SER A 73 -27.21 3.09 -7.94
C SER A 73 -28.48 3.69 -8.53
#